data_AF-A0A7V3BGH5-F1
#
_entry.id   AF-A0A7V3BGH5-F1
#
_cell.length_a   1.000
_cell.length_b   1.000
_cell.length_c   1.000
_cell.angle_alpha   90.00
_cell.angle_beta   90.00
_cell.angle_gamma   90.00
#
_symmetry.space_group_name_H-M   'P 1'
#
loop_
_entity.id
_entity.type
_entity.pdbx_description
1 polymer ?
#
loop_
_entity_poly.entity_id
_entity_poly.type
_entity_poly.pdbx_seq_one_letter_code
_entity_poly.pdbx_strand_id
1 'polypeptide(L)'
;MRAHVHAWLRSLLKPFPLGIGVVGYGAAIGVKTLPLFAPYAASWHWLLILAGVCHGLLAWHEGHRDAADDIDDPWLAELIRLRGNIAARVETMPTQTMKTEMPHLLEELDHEILPRLKALAVRHRQLGAELAAYRNPHDRRIKPSPPVLRDLQHLYDTQENVMQGIVQEVADIDATLSGFIQEGDEKQIVRSMQAWKTNLGSRWHTLKELLER
;
A
#
# COMPACT_ATOMS: atom_id res chain seq x y z
N MET A 1 2.05 2.39 -25.52
CA MET A 1 1.86 3.86 -25.53
C MET A 1 1.29 4.43 -24.21
N ARG A 2 0.26 3.84 -23.59
CA ARG A 2 -0.31 4.33 -22.31
C ARG A 2 0.66 4.33 -21.12
N ALA A 3 1.60 3.38 -21.04
CA ALA A 3 2.59 3.30 -19.96
C ALA A 3 3.58 4.48 -19.92
N HIS A 4 3.97 5.01 -21.08
CA HIS A 4 4.86 6.18 -21.16
C HIS A 4 4.17 7.49 -20.76
N VAL A 5 2.87 7.62 -21.05
CA VAL A 5 2.07 8.78 -20.63
C VAL A 5 1.91 8.80 -19.11
N HIS A 6 1.71 7.64 -18.47
CA HIS A 6 1.66 7.54 -17.02
C HIS A 6 3.00 7.82 -16.34
N ALA A 7 4.13 7.35 -16.88
CA ALA A 7 5.46 7.66 -16.34
C ALA A 7 5.82 9.16 -16.48
N TRP A 8 5.42 9.78 -17.60
CA TRP A 8 5.65 11.21 -17.86
C TRP A 8 4.81 12.11 -16.93
N LEU A 9 3.52 11.81 -16.73
CA LEU A 9 2.66 12.47 -15.75
C LEU A 9 3.18 12.31 -14.32
N ARG A 10 3.68 11.12 -13.95
CA ARG A 10 4.28 10.86 -12.63
C ARG A 10 5.58 11.65 -12.43
N SER A 11 6.37 11.89 -13.49
CA SER A 11 7.59 12.72 -13.42
C SER A 11 7.28 14.22 -13.28
N LEU A 12 6.19 14.68 -13.88
CA LEU A 12 5.68 16.06 -13.76
C LEU A 12 5.05 16.35 -12.39
N LEU A 13 4.58 15.32 -11.68
CA LEU A 13 4.01 15.41 -10.34
C LEU A 13 5.04 15.19 -9.21
N LYS A 14 6.27 14.75 -9.51
CA LYS A 14 7.35 14.64 -8.50
C LYS A 14 7.80 15.96 -7.85
N PRO A 15 7.74 17.14 -8.51
CA PRO A 15 8.07 18.41 -7.85
C PRO A 15 6.84 19.16 -7.29
N PHE A 16 5.69 18.50 -7.13
CA PHE A 16 4.49 19.17 -6.59
C PHE A 16 4.67 19.82 -5.19
N PRO A 17 5.44 19.24 -4.24
CA PRO A 17 5.70 19.86 -2.94
C PRO A 17 6.59 21.11 -3.05
N LEU A 18 7.52 21.10 -4.01
CA LEU A 18 8.40 22.24 -4.32
C LEU A 18 7.60 23.38 -4.96
N GLY A 19 6.64 23.07 -5.84
CA GLY A 19 5.78 24.07 -6.47
C GLY A 19 4.91 24.84 -5.46
N ILE A 20 4.29 24.13 -4.52
CA ILE A 20 3.44 24.75 -3.48
C ILE A 20 4.28 25.59 -2.52
N GLY A 21 5.47 25.10 -2.13
CA GLY A 21 6.42 25.86 -1.31
C GLY A 21 6.85 27.16 -2.01
N VAL A 22 7.33 27.08 -3.25
CA VAL A 22 7.81 28.24 -4.00
C VAL A 22 6.70 29.28 -4.21
N VAL A 23 5.46 28.86 -4.50
CA VAL A 23 4.33 29.78 -4.67
C VAL A 23 3.91 30.43 -3.35
N GLY A 24 3.86 29.66 -2.25
CA GLY A 24 3.48 30.19 -0.93
C GLY A 24 4.52 31.15 -0.35
N TYR A 25 5.80 30.79 -0.40
CA TYR A 25 6.90 31.66 0.04
C TYR A 25 7.07 32.88 -0.89
N GLY A 26 6.89 32.71 -2.20
CA GLY A 26 6.92 33.80 -3.18
C GLY A 26 5.80 34.82 -2.97
N ALA A 27 4.57 34.35 -2.68
CA ALA A 27 3.44 35.22 -2.36
C ALA A 27 3.67 36.00 -1.05
N ALA A 28 4.22 35.37 -0.01
CA ALA A 28 4.52 36.04 1.24
C ALA A 28 5.60 37.14 1.08
N ILE A 29 6.62 36.90 0.25
CA ILE A 29 7.63 37.90 -0.09
C ILE A 29 7.00 39.04 -0.91
N GLY A 30 6.18 38.71 -1.91
CA GLY A 30 5.50 39.69 -2.76
C GLY A 30 4.54 40.61 -1.99
N VAL A 31 3.77 40.07 -1.04
CA VAL A 31 2.87 40.86 -0.18
C VAL A 31 3.65 41.81 0.75
N LYS A 32 4.88 41.45 1.13
CA LYS A 32 5.74 42.28 1.98
C LYS A 32 6.48 43.39 1.21
N THR A 33 6.84 43.16 -0.05
CA THR A 33 7.71 44.07 -0.82
C THR A 33 6.99 44.93 -1.85
N LEU A 34 5.82 44.51 -2.33
CA LEU A 34 5.10 45.23 -3.39
C LEU A 34 4.07 46.21 -2.79
N PRO A 35 4.11 47.50 -3.18
CA PRO A 35 3.19 48.52 -2.66
C PRO A 35 1.72 48.26 -3.01
N LEU A 36 1.44 47.45 -4.04
CA LEU A 36 0.09 47.04 -4.44
C LEU A 36 -0.65 46.22 -3.37
N PHE A 37 0.10 45.57 -2.45
CA PHE A 37 -0.44 44.69 -1.41
C PHE A 37 -0.26 45.24 0.01
N ALA A 38 0.13 46.52 0.14
CA ALA A 38 0.29 47.23 1.42
C ALA A 38 -0.84 47.02 2.46
N PRO A 39 -2.15 46.98 2.11
CA PRO A 39 -3.20 46.74 3.10
C PRO A 39 -3.19 45.32 3.71
N TYR A 40 -2.54 44.37 3.04
CA TYR A 40 -2.42 42.96 3.49
C TYR A 40 -1.02 42.65 4.03
N ALA A 41 -0.12 43.63 4.06
CA ALA A 41 1.26 43.48 4.48
C ALA A 41 1.41 43.05 5.95
N ALA A 42 0.39 43.21 6.79
CA ALA A 42 0.38 42.69 8.17
C ALA A 42 0.12 41.17 8.23
N SER A 43 -0.47 40.58 7.18
CA SER A 43 -0.88 39.18 7.13
C SER A 43 0.15 38.25 6.49
N TRP A 44 1.31 38.77 6.07
CA TRP A 44 2.37 37.97 5.42
C TRP A 44 2.87 36.80 6.29
N HIS A 45 2.87 36.98 7.61
CA HIS A 45 3.25 35.95 8.58
C HIS A 45 2.30 34.74 8.51
N TRP A 46 1.00 34.98 8.35
CA TRP A 46 0.00 33.93 8.27
C TRP A 46 0.15 33.10 7.00
N LEU A 47 0.55 33.73 5.88
CA LEU A 47 0.84 33.01 4.64
C LEU A 47 2.08 32.11 4.76
N LEU A 48 3.11 32.54 5.50
CA LEU A 48 4.28 31.70 5.79
C LEU A 48 3.94 30.53 6.70
N ILE A 49 3.12 30.76 7.73
CA ILE A 49 2.65 29.70 8.63
C ILE A 49 1.82 28.67 7.83
N LEU A 50 0.90 29.13 6.98
CA LEU A 50 0.09 28.25 6.15
C LEU A 50 0.96 27.45 5.16
N ALA A 51 1.91 28.10 4.49
CA ALA A 51 2.85 27.43 3.59
C ALA A 51 3.71 26.39 4.33
N GLY A 52 4.19 26.73 5.54
CA GLY A 52 4.93 25.81 6.40
C GLY A 52 4.10 24.61 6.86
N VAL A 53 2.82 24.82 7.23
CA VAL A 53 1.90 23.73 7.63
C VAL A 53 1.57 22.83 6.44
N CYS A 54 1.25 23.41 5.27
CA CYS A 54 1.01 22.63 4.05
C CYS A 54 2.25 21.83 3.63
N HIS A 55 3.44 22.44 3.70
CA HIS A 55 4.69 21.75 3.38
C HIS A 55 5.03 20.67 4.41
N GLY A 56 4.77 20.92 5.70
CA GLY A 56 4.92 19.92 6.76
C GLY A 56 3.96 18.73 6.62
N LEU A 57 2.70 18.99 6.27
CA LEU A 57 1.71 17.94 5.99
C LEU A 57 2.07 17.14 4.73
N LEU A 58 2.58 17.80 3.68
CA LEU A 58 3.05 17.14 2.47
C LEU A 58 4.30 16.30 2.73
N ALA A 59 5.30 16.84 3.44
CA ALA A 59 6.51 16.11 3.82
C ALA A 59 6.22 14.94 4.77
N TRP A 60 5.23 15.10 5.67
CA TRP A 60 4.74 14.01 6.50
C TRP A 60 4.11 12.91 5.63
N HIS A 61 3.22 13.28 4.71
CA HIS A 61 2.56 12.34 3.81
C HIS A 61 3.54 11.63 2.86
N GLU A 62 4.55 12.34 2.34
CA GLU A 62 5.62 11.79 1.50
C GLU A 62 6.59 10.91 2.29
N GLY A 63 6.97 11.30 3.51
CA GLY A 63 7.80 10.48 4.39
C GLY A 63 7.15 9.14 4.76
N HIS A 64 5.81 9.09 4.85
CA HIS A 64 5.07 7.84 5.05
C HIS A 64 4.95 7.01 3.75
N ARG A 65 5.00 7.65 2.57
CA ARG A 65 5.00 6.99 1.26
C ARG A 65 6.36 6.37 0.94
N ASP A 66 7.46 7.08 1.20
CA ASP A 66 8.81 6.61 0.89
C ASP A 66 9.27 5.53 1.87
N ALA A 67 8.87 5.60 3.15
CA ALA A 67 9.09 4.51 4.10
C ALA A 67 8.33 3.22 3.73
N ALA A 68 7.29 3.31 2.91
CA ALA A 68 6.60 2.14 2.40
C ALA A 68 7.40 1.44 1.28
N ASP A 69 8.21 2.16 0.51
CA ASP A 69 8.90 1.60 -0.67
C ASP A 69 10.04 0.61 -0.37
N ASP A 70 10.54 0.59 0.87
CA ASP A 70 11.71 -0.22 1.27
C ASP A 70 11.40 -1.16 2.46
N ILE A 71 10.16 -1.66 2.53
CA ILE A 71 9.77 -2.61 3.56
C ILE A 71 10.17 -4.02 3.14
N ASP A 72 11.23 -4.53 3.77
CA ASP A 72 11.55 -5.95 3.84
C ASP A 72 10.57 -6.64 4.82
N ASP A 73 9.38 -6.99 4.31
CA ASP A 73 8.37 -7.77 5.04
C ASP A 73 8.32 -9.20 4.48
N PRO A 74 8.40 -10.23 5.33
CA PRO A 74 8.46 -11.63 4.89
C PRO A 74 7.21 -12.06 4.12
N TRP A 75 6.03 -11.53 4.45
CA TRP A 75 4.79 -11.84 3.73
C TRP A 75 4.79 -11.23 2.34
N LEU A 76 5.29 -10.00 2.21
CA LEU A 76 5.38 -9.32 0.92
C LEU A 76 6.42 -10.01 0.01
N ALA A 77 7.58 -10.36 0.56
CA ALA A 77 8.62 -11.09 -0.16
C ALA A 77 8.12 -12.45 -0.66
N GLU A 78 7.41 -13.19 0.19
CA GLU A 78 6.84 -14.48 -0.17
C GLU A 78 5.75 -14.35 -1.24
N LEU A 79 4.87 -13.34 -1.14
CA LEU A 79 3.85 -13.10 -2.16
C LEU A 79 4.47 -12.77 -3.52
N ILE A 80 5.52 -11.92 -3.55
CA ILE A 80 6.25 -11.59 -4.78
C ILE A 80 6.90 -12.85 -5.38
N ARG A 81 7.50 -13.69 -4.54
CA ARG A 81 8.09 -14.97 -4.95
C ARG A 81 7.03 -15.89 -5.59
N LEU A 82 5.89 -16.08 -4.93
CA LEU A 82 4.79 -16.91 -5.42
C LEU A 82 4.21 -16.36 -6.73
N ARG A 83 3.99 -15.05 -6.82
CA ARG A 83 3.58 -14.35 -8.05
C ARG A 83 4.55 -14.63 -9.19
N GLY A 84 5.86 -14.59 -8.93
CA GLY A 84 6.90 -14.92 -9.90
C GLY A 84 6.80 -16.37 -10.41
N ASN A 85 6.60 -17.33 -9.50
CA ASN A 85 6.42 -18.74 -9.86
C ASN A 85 5.17 -18.95 -10.73
N ILE A 86 4.04 -18.36 -10.34
CA ILE A 86 2.78 -18.44 -11.10
C ILE A 86 2.99 -17.88 -12.51
N ALA A 87 3.59 -16.70 -12.63
CA ALA A 87 3.87 -16.08 -13.93
C ALA A 87 4.74 -16.97 -14.83
N ALA A 88 5.83 -17.53 -14.31
CA ALA A 88 6.69 -18.43 -15.06
C ALA A 88 5.95 -19.70 -15.52
N ARG A 89 5.07 -20.25 -14.68
CA ARG A 89 4.26 -21.42 -15.03
C ARG A 89 3.24 -21.11 -16.10
N VAL A 90 2.60 -19.95 -16.08
CA VAL A 90 1.59 -19.52 -17.07
C VAL A 90 2.15 -19.54 -18.49
N GLU A 91 3.40 -19.15 -18.70
CA GLU A 91 4.06 -19.21 -20.01
C GLU A 91 4.14 -20.64 -20.57
N THR A 92 4.31 -21.62 -19.69
CA THR A 92 4.47 -23.05 -20.02
C THR A 92 3.14 -23.82 -20.10
N MET A 93 2.00 -23.17 -19.84
CA MET A 93 0.72 -23.87 -19.77
C MET A 93 0.27 -24.40 -21.15
N PRO A 94 -0.33 -25.61 -21.20
CA PRO A 94 -0.75 -26.21 -22.46
C PRO A 94 -2.04 -25.61 -23.04
N THR A 95 -2.89 -24.98 -22.20
CA THR A 95 -4.26 -24.63 -22.58
C THR A 95 -4.43 -23.12 -22.82
N GLN A 96 -5.14 -22.77 -23.91
CA GLN A 96 -5.32 -21.37 -24.32
C GLN A 96 -6.17 -20.56 -23.31
N THR A 97 -7.13 -21.22 -22.65
CA THR A 97 -7.96 -20.60 -21.61
C THR A 97 -7.13 -20.07 -20.45
N MET A 98 -6.15 -20.85 -19.97
CA MET A 98 -5.30 -20.39 -18.87
C MET A 98 -4.35 -19.27 -19.27
N LYS A 99 -3.84 -19.31 -20.52
CA LYS A 99 -3.04 -18.21 -21.07
C LYS A 99 -3.81 -16.90 -21.17
N THR A 100 -5.13 -16.94 -21.13
CA THR A 100 -5.98 -15.76 -21.20
C THR A 100 -6.41 -15.30 -19.80
N GLU A 101 -6.86 -16.22 -18.94
CA GLU A 101 -7.40 -15.89 -17.61
C GLU A 101 -6.31 -15.61 -16.57
N MET A 102 -5.17 -16.30 -16.60
CA MET A 102 -4.12 -16.14 -15.59
C MET A 102 -3.36 -14.82 -15.64
N PRO A 103 -3.09 -14.22 -16.81
CA PRO A 103 -2.59 -12.86 -16.86
C PRO A 103 -3.51 -11.86 -16.16
N HIS A 104 -4.83 -12.00 -16.27
CA HIS A 104 -5.78 -11.12 -15.57
C HIS A 104 -5.71 -11.29 -14.05
N LEU A 105 -5.59 -12.53 -13.56
CA LEU A 105 -5.44 -12.81 -12.13
C LEU A 105 -4.10 -12.27 -11.59
N LEU A 106 -3.02 -12.38 -12.38
CA LEU A 106 -1.72 -11.77 -12.05
C LEU A 106 -1.77 -10.24 -12.07
N GLU A 107 -2.45 -9.64 -13.04
CA GLU A 107 -2.65 -8.18 -13.09
C GLU A 107 -3.44 -7.68 -11.87
N GLU A 108 -4.49 -8.39 -11.46
CA GLU A 108 -5.25 -8.09 -10.25
C GLU A 108 -4.37 -8.22 -9.01
N LEU A 109 -3.55 -9.28 -8.92
CA LEU A 109 -2.62 -9.45 -7.82
C LEU A 109 -1.59 -8.30 -7.75
N ASP A 110 -1.09 -7.83 -8.90
CA ASP A 110 -0.10 -6.75 -8.98
C ASP A 110 -0.68 -5.36 -8.70
N HIS A 111 -1.89 -5.06 -9.20
CA HIS A 111 -2.46 -3.71 -9.12
C HIS A 111 -3.38 -3.53 -7.92
N GLU A 112 -4.00 -4.61 -7.45
CA GLU A 112 -4.95 -4.55 -6.36
C GLU A 112 -4.36 -5.09 -5.07
N ILE A 113 -3.87 -6.34 -5.08
CA ILE A 113 -3.52 -7.07 -3.86
C ILE A 113 -2.19 -6.61 -3.29
N LEU A 114 -1.12 -6.64 -4.08
CA LEU A 114 0.24 -6.30 -3.64
C LEU A 114 0.34 -4.90 -3.02
N PRO A 115 -0.20 -3.83 -3.63
CA PRO A 115 -0.10 -2.48 -3.05
C PRO A 115 -0.85 -2.36 -1.71
N ARG A 116 -2.00 -3.02 -1.59
CA ARG A 116 -2.81 -2.94 -0.36
C ARG A 116 -2.26 -3.85 0.74
N LEU A 117 -1.71 -5.02 0.40
CA LEU A 117 -0.96 -5.85 1.34
C LEU A 117 0.27 -5.12 1.86
N LYS A 118 1.01 -4.43 0.98
CA LYS A 118 2.12 -3.56 1.37
C LYS A 118 1.67 -2.48 2.36
N ALA A 119 0.56 -1.79 2.08
CA ALA A 119 0.00 -0.81 3.02
C ALA A 119 -0.39 -1.43 4.38
N LEU A 120 -0.97 -2.64 4.37
CA LEU A 120 -1.31 -3.36 5.59
C LEU A 120 -0.05 -3.76 6.39
N ALA A 121 0.99 -4.23 5.72
CA ALA A 121 2.27 -4.59 6.34
C ALA A 121 2.95 -3.37 7.00
N VAL A 122 2.92 -2.19 6.34
CA VAL A 122 3.37 -0.92 6.94
C VAL A 122 2.64 -0.67 8.26
N ARG A 123 1.31 -0.73 8.23
CA ARG A 123 0.44 -0.45 9.38
C ARG A 123 0.67 -1.45 10.51
N HIS A 124 0.79 -2.73 10.17
CA HIS A 124 1.09 -3.80 11.11
C HIS A 124 2.42 -3.58 11.82
N ARG A 125 3.48 -3.24 11.09
CA ARG A 125 4.80 -2.95 11.66
C ARG A 125 4.78 -1.72 12.57
N GLN A 126 4.09 -0.66 12.17
CA GLN A 126 3.91 0.54 12.99
C GLN A 126 3.17 0.22 14.29
N LEU A 127 2.04 -0.49 14.21
CA LEU A 127 1.26 -0.91 15.37
C LEU A 127 2.07 -1.83 16.29
N GLY A 128 2.84 -2.77 15.74
CA GLY A 128 3.75 -3.63 16.51
C GLY A 128 4.82 -2.83 17.25
N ALA A 129 5.41 -1.82 16.62
CA ALA A 129 6.38 -0.92 17.26
C ALA A 129 5.74 -0.10 18.39
N GLU A 130 4.52 0.40 18.21
CA GLU A 130 3.78 1.11 19.26
C GLU A 130 3.43 0.19 20.44
N LEU A 131 2.92 -1.01 20.17
CA LEU A 131 2.63 -2.01 21.19
C LEU A 131 3.89 -2.40 21.97
N ALA A 132 5.03 -2.57 21.29
CA ALA A 132 6.32 -2.84 21.93
C ALA A 132 6.78 -1.67 22.82
N ALA A 133 6.57 -0.43 22.37
CA ALA A 133 6.89 0.78 23.14
C ALA A 133 6.09 0.83 24.46
N TYR A 134 4.79 0.53 24.44
CA TYR A 134 3.95 0.51 25.65
C TYR A 134 4.29 -0.61 26.62
N ARG A 135 4.86 -1.73 26.13
CA ARG A 135 5.36 -2.83 26.96
C ARG A 135 6.67 -2.49 27.65
N ASN A 136 7.47 -1.55 27.12
CA ASN A 136 8.73 -1.16 27.74
C ASN A 136 8.48 -0.37 29.05
N PRO A 137 8.98 -0.83 30.21
CA PRO A 137 8.80 -0.12 31.48
C PRO A 137 9.56 1.21 31.54
N HIS A 138 10.53 1.45 30.65
CA HIS A 138 11.34 2.68 30.61
C HIS A 138 10.81 3.74 29.65
N ASP A 139 9.76 3.44 28.88
CA ASP A 139 9.14 4.42 27.99
C ASP A 139 8.30 5.42 28.81
N ARG A 140 8.59 6.71 28.64
CA ARG A 140 7.96 7.81 29.41
C ARG A 140 6.61 8.24 28.84
N ARG A 141 6.10 7.55 27.82
CA ARG A 141 4.79 7.84 27.21
C ARG A 141 3.65 7.51 28.17
N ILE A 142 2.58 8.32 28.09
CA ILE A 142 1.32 8.04 28.79
C ILE A 142 0.77 6.72 28.23
N LYS A 143 0.61 5.71 29.10
CA LYS A 143 0.09 4.41 28.70
C LYS A 143 -1.42 4.50 28.42
N PRO A 144 -1.90 3.95 27.29
CA PRO A 144 -3.33 3.80 27.05
C PRO A 144 -3.98 2.95 28.14
N SER A 145 -5.29 3.08 28.29
CA SER A 145 -6.03 2.24 29.24
C SER A 145 -5.94 0.75 28.85
N PRO A 146 -6.02 -0.19 29.82
CA PRO A 146 -6.00 -1.62 29.54
C PRO A 146 -6.99 -2.11 28.46
N PRO A 147 -8.23 -1.61 28.34
CA PRO A 147 -9.10 -2.00 27.22
C PRO A 147 -8.54 -1.57 25.87
N VAL A 148 -8.04 -0.34 25.74
CA VAL A 148 -7.47 0.17 24.48
C VAL A 148 -6.26 -0.65 24.03
N LEU A 149 -5.39 -1.05 24.97
CA LEU A 149 -4.25 -1.92 24.66
C LEU A 149 -4.69 -3.30 24.15
N ARG A 150 -5.78 -3.87 24.69
CA ARG A 150 -6.32 -5.14 24.20
C ARG A 150 -6.92 -4.99 22.80
N ASP A 151 -7.62 -3.89 22.54
CA ASP A 151 -8.18 -3.61 21.22
C ASP A 151 -7.09 -3.42 20.16
N LEU A 152 -6.01 -2.72 20.50
CA LEU A 152 -4.84 -2.57 19.64
C LEU A 152 -4.12 -3.89 19.39
N GLN A 153 -3.99 -4.75 20.40
CA GLN A 153 -3.42 -6.10 20.23
C GLN A 153 -4.30 -6.95 19.32
N HIS A 154 -5.61 -6.96 19.53
CA HIS A 154 -6.55 -7.69 18.69
C HIS A 154 -6.49 -7.22 17.23
N LEU A 155 -6.37 -5.90 17.01
CA LEU A 155 -6.18 -5.34 15.68
C LEU A 155 -4.88 -5.84 15.04
N TYR A 156 -3.77 -5.85 15.78
CA TYR A 156 -2.48 -6.37 15.32
C TYR A 156 -2.60 -7.84 14.88
N ASP A 157 -3.16 -8.69 15.74
CA ASP A 157 -3.33 -10.13 15.45
C ASP A 157 -4.28 -10.35 14.25
N THR A 158 -5.30 -9.50 14.09
CA THR A 158 -6.22 -9.56 12.94
C THR A 158 -5.49 -9.21 11.64
N GLN A 159 -4.63 -8.20 11.65
CA GLN A 159 -3.83 -7.82 10.48
C GLN A 159 -2.88 -8.95 10.07
N GLU A 160 -2.20 -9.58 11.03
CA GLU A 160 -1.31 -10.72 10.80
C GLU A 160 -2.06 -11.90 10.15
N ASN A 161 -3.21 -12.28 10.70
CA ASN A 161 -4.03 -13.37 10.18
C ASN A 161 -4.50 -13.11 8.73
N VAL A 162 -4.85 -11.86 8.40
CA VAL A 162 -5.25 -11.51 7.03
C VAL A 162 -4.07 -11.58 6.07
N MET A 163 -2.90 -11.04 6.45
CA MET A 163 -1.70 -11.13 5.63
C MET A 163 -1.30 -12.58 5.35
N GLN A 164 -1.25 -13.41 6.39
CA GLN A 164 -0.98 -14.85 6.26
C GLN A 164 -2.02 -15.54 5.38
N GLY A 165 -3.30 -15.24 5.57
CA GLY A 165 -4.39 -15.85 4.80
C GLY A 165 -4.31 -15.56 3.30
N ILE A 166 -3.87 -14.36 2.90
CA ILE A 166 -3.67 -14.00 1.50
C ILE A 166 -2.48 -14.75 0.91
N VAL A 167 -1.36 -14.81 1.63
CA VAL A 167 -0.17 -15.54 1.18
C VAL A 167 -0.47 -17.03 1.02
N GLN A 168 -1.17 -17.62 1.98
CA GLN A 168 -1.57 -19.03 1.90
C GLN A 168 -2.46 -19.31 0.69
N GLU A 169 -3.44 -18.45 0.41
CA GLU A 169 -4.31 -18.61 -0.77
C GLU A 169 -3.50 -18.60 -2.07
N VAL A 170 -2.52 -17.68 -2.19
CA VAL A 170 -1.67 -17.61 -3.39
C VAL A 170 -0.69 -18.79 -3.47
N ALA A 171 -0.24 -19.31 -2.32
CA ALA A 171 0.54 -20.54 -2.28
C ALA A 171 -0.28 -21.76 -2.74
N ASP A 172 -1.55 -21.84 -2.34
CA ASP A 172 -2.46 -22.89 -2.77
C ASP A 172 -2.73 -22.80 -4.29
N ILE A 173 -2.80 -21.59 -4.84
CA ILE A 173 -2.86 -21.37 -6.30
C ILE A 173 -1.60 -21.93 -6.98
N ASP A 174 -0.39 -21.56 -6.54
CA ASP A 174 0.87 -22.07 -7.13
C ASP A 174 0.95 -23.60 -7.05
N ALA A 175 0.59 -24.18 -5.91
CA ALA A 175 0.59 -25.63 -5.71
C ALA A 175 -0.39 -26.33 -6.66
N THR A 176 -1.61 -25.81 -6.78
CA THR A 176 -2.64 -26.40 -7.65
C THR A 176 -2.25 -26.26 -9.13
N LEU A 177 -1.68 -25.12 -9.53
CA LEU A 177 -1.15 -24.94 -10.89
C LEU A 177 -0.03 -25.93 -11.20
N SER A 178 0.83 -26.23 -10.22
CA SER A 178 1.86 -27.25 -10.37
C SER A 178 1.28 -28.65 -10.61
N GLY A 179 0.18 -29.00 -9.93
CA GLY A 179 -0.52 -30.27 -10.16
C GLY A 179 -1.16 -30.34 -11.54
N PHE A 180 -1.80 -29.26 -11.98
CA PHE A 180 -2.50 -29.24 -13.27
C PHE A 180 -1.60 -29.34 -14.49
N ILE A 181 -0.40 -28.75 -14.44
CA ILE A 181 0.60 -28.90 -15.52
C ILE A 181 0.97 -30.39 -15.71
N GLN A 182 0.86 -31.22 -14.67
CA GLN A 182 1.17 -32.65 -14.72
C GLN A 182 -0.01 -33.51 -15.20
N GLU A 183 -1.25 -33.15 -14.82
CA GLU A 183 -2.44 -33.99 -15.04
C GLU A 183 -3.26 -33.62 -16.30
N GLY A 184 -3.23 -32.36 -16.75
CA GLY A 184 -3.88 -31.93 -17.99
C GLY A 184 -5.43 -31.86 -17.97
N ASP A 185 -6.08 -31.88 -16.80
CA ASP A 185 -7.56 -31.77 -16.71
C ASP A 185 -8.07 -30.31 -16.75
N GLU A 186 -8.46 -29.87 -17.94
CA GLU A 186 -9.06 -28.55 -18.20
C GLU A 186 -10.31 -28.23 -17.36
N LYS A 187 -11.14 -29.22 -17.02
CA LYS A 187 -12.40 -28.94 -16.30
C LYS A 187 -12.14 -28.67 -14.83
N GLN A 188 -11.17 -29.35 -14.24
CA GLN A 188 -10.77 -29.14 -12.85
C GLN A 188 -10.07 -27.79 -12.69
N ILE A 189 -9.26 -27.40 -13.66
CA ILE A 189 -8.61 -26.09 -13.75
C ILE A 189 -9.63 -24.95 -13.68
N VAL A 190 -10.67 -24.96 -14.52
CA VAL A 190 -11.67 -23.88 -14.55
C VAL A 190 -12.40 -23.74 -13.22
N ARG A 191 -12.73 -24.86 -12.57
CA ARG A 191 -13.37 -24.84 -11.23
C ARG A 191 -12.43 -24.25 -10.18
N SER A 192 -11.15 -24.63 -10.20
CA SER A 192 -10.17 -24.07 -9.26
C SER A 192 -9.97 -22.57 -9.49
N MET A 193 -9.89 -22.10 -10.74
CA MET A 193 -9.81 -20.66 -11.03
C MET A 193 -11.02 -19.88 -10.49
N GLN A 194 -12.24 -20.42 -10.63
CA GLN A 194 -13.44 -19.80 -10.08
C GLN A 194 -13.45 -19.79 -8.54
N ALA A 195 -12.99 -20.88 -7.93
CA ALA A 195 -12.84 -20.97 -6.47
C ALA A 195 -11.82 -19.94 -5.98
N TRP A 196 -10.67 -19.81 -6.63
CA TRP A 196 -9.64 -18.83 -6.29
C TRP A 196 -10.16 -17.41 -6.37
N LYS A 197 -10.85 -17.05 -7.47
CA LYS A 197 -11.43 -15.71 -7.62
C LYS A 197 -12.42 -15.38 -6.51
N THR A 198 -13.21 -16.37 -6.10
CA THR A 198 -14.18 -16.21 -5.00
C THR A 198 -13.48 -16.05 -3.66
N ASN A 199 -12.51 -16.92 -3.36
CA ASN A 199 -11.76 -16.90 -2.10
C ASN A 199 -10.90 -15.64 -1.97
N LEU A 200 -10.12 -15.31 -2.99
CA LEU A 200 -9.37 -14.06 -3.06
C LEU A 200 -10.30 -12.86 -2.91
N GLY A 201 -11.43 -12.82 -3.62
CA GLY A 201 -12.42 -11.74 -3.51
C GLY A 201 -12.99 -11.56 -2.09
N SER A 202 -13.20 -12.65 -1.35
CA SER A 202 -13.66 -12.57 0.04
C SER A 202 -12.59 -12.05 1.01
N ARG A 203 -11.37 -12.60 0.96
CA ARG A 203 -10.23 -12.17 1.79
C ARG A 203 -9.83 -10.74 1.46
N TRP A 204 -9.99 -10.39 0.20
CA TRP A 204 -9.81 -9.05 -0.32
C TRP A 204 -10.75 -8.02 0.31
N HIS A 205 -12.04 -8.36 0.41
CA HIS A 205 -13.02 -7.50 1.07
C HIS A 205 -12.63 -7.21 2.52
N THR A 206 -12.18 -8.24 3.25
CA THR A 206 -11.68 -8.10 4.62
C THR A 206 -10.45 -7.19 4.70
N LEU A 207 -9.50 -7.32 3.76
CA LEU A 207 -8.33 -6.45 3.72
C LEU A 207 -8.70 -4.98 3.47
N LYS A 208 -9.67 -4.73 2.59
CA LYS A 208 -10.18 -3.39 2.33
C LYS A 208 -10.82 -2.78 3.58
N GLU A 209 -11.70 -3.54 4.27
CA GLU A 209 -12.33 -3.09 5.51
C GLU A 209 -11.29 -2.73 6.59
N LEU A 210 -10.20 -3.49 6.69
CA LEU A 210 -9.13 -3.22 7.66
C LEU A 210 -8.32 -1.98 7.33
N LEU A 211 -8.18 -1.61 6.06
CA LEU A 211 -7.49 -0.39 5.66
C LEU A 211 -8.37 0.87 5.78
N GLU A 212 -9.69 0.71 5.69
CA GLU A 212 -10.67 1.81 5.79
C GLU A 212 -11.10 2.12 7.24
N ARG A 213 -10.76 1.25 8.20
CA ARG A 213 -10.91 1.47 9.65
C ARG A 213 -9.75 2.26 10.24
#